data_AF-A0A7C0U6D8-F1
#
_entry.id   AF-A0A7C0U6D8-F1
#
_cell.length_a   1.000
_cell.length_b   1.000
_cell.length_c   1.000
_cell.angle_alpha   90.00
_cell.angle_beta   90.00
_cell.angle_gamma   90.00
#
_symmetry.space_group_name_H-M   'P 1'
#
loop_
_entity.id
_entity.type
_entity.pdbx_description
1 polymer ?
#
loop_
_entity_poly.entity_id
_entity_poly.type
_entity_poly.pdbx_seq_one_letter_code
_entity_poly.pdbx_strand_id
1 'polypeptide(L)'
;MLEVELLEAFEELPQELRPPLLKVVRAVQRAVGESVKREDFLELKGVVSELAEAQRRTEDQLNKLTQKIEELAEAQRRTEERLDKLAQRVDQLAERVDQLAEAQRKTEERLNLLAHRVDQLAEAQRKTEERLDKLAQRVDQLAEAQRRTEEELKKLIAAHAETRERLESMSDAVGYELENKAYRHLPHLLERDLGISVEGRLLRKYLPGTQKGRYVQVNIYGWGRKNGEKLLILGEAKTSLSKREVNRFLKLARLVSSMEGMKEEETVKVAVVHTVVPDVEAYAREKGVKIYWSYDLE
;
A
#
# COMPACT_ATOMS: atom_id res chain seq x y z
N MET A 1 46.78 -101.11 96.72
CA MET A 1 46.43 -102.55 96.79
C MET A 1 47.36 -103.41 95.93
N LEU A 2 47.67 -103.04 94.68
CA LEU A 2 48.66 -103.77 93.86
C LEU A 2 50.09 -103.89 94.46
N GLU A 3 50.52 -102.95 95.31
CA GLU A 3 51.87 -102.97 95.92
C GLU A 3 52.06 -104.04 97.01
N VAL A 4 50.98 -104.49 97.69
CA VAL A 4 51.10 -105.44 98.80
C VAL A 4 51.15 -106.89 98.28
N GLU A 5 50.31 -107.24 97.30
CA GLU A 5 50.31 -108.56 96.64
C GLU A 5 51.62 -108.84 95.88
N LEU A 6 52.22 -107.81 95.27
CA LEU A 6 53.51 -107.94 94.59
C LEU A 6 54.68 -108.18 95.55
N LEU A 7 54.60 -107.70 96.80
CA LEU A 7 55.63 -107.91 97.82
C LEU A 7 55.55 -109.32 98.41
N GLU A 8 54.34 -109.83 98.69
CA GLU A 8 54.12 -111.20 99.17
C GLU A 8 54.61 -112.24 98.14
N ALA A 9 54.26 -112.08 96.86
CA ALA A 9 54.74 -112.95 95.78
C ALA A 9 56.27 -112.89 95.57
N PHE A 10 56.94 -111.81 96.00
CA PHE A 10 58.39 -111.65 95.90
C PHE A 10 59.14 -112.38 97.01
N GLU A 11 58.52 -112.53 98.19
CA GLU A 11 59.09 -113.25 99.33
C GLU A 11 59.03 -114.78 99.16
N GLU A 12 58.04 -115.30 98.44
CA GLU A 12 57.91 -116.73 98.15
C GLU A 12 58.94 -117.25 97.12
N LEU A 13 59.65 -116.36 96.42
CA LEU A 13 60.65 -116.75 95.44
C LEU A 13 61.97 -117.21 96.10
N PRO A 14 62.64 -118.25 95.54
CA PRO A 14 63.98 -118.67 95.95
C PRO A 14 64.97 -117.49 95.96
N GLN A 15 65.87 -117.43 96.96
CA GLN A 15 66.75 -116.27 97.17
C GLN A 15 67.62 -115.91 95.95
N GLU A 16 67.97 -116.90 95.13
CA GLU A 16 68.76 -116.75 93.89
C GLU A 16 68.02 -115.98 92.79
N LEU A 17 66.68 -116.02 92.78
CA LEU A 17 65.84 -115.42 91.72
C LEU A 17 65.35 -114.02 92.07
N ARG A 18 65.47 -113.59 93.33
CA ARG A 18 65.02 -112.25 93.77
C ARG A 18 65.79 -111.09 93.09
N PRO A 19 67.14 -111.08 93.01
CA PRO A 19 67.87 -109.96 92.40
C PRO A 19 67.59 -109.79 90.89
N PRO A 20 67.53 -110.86 90.06
CA PRO A 20 67.10 -110.76 88.67
C PRO A 20 65.68 -110.21 88.53
N LEU A 21 64.73 -110.69 89.35
CA LEU A 21 63.34 -110.24 89.28
C LEU A 21 63.19 -108.77 89.65
N LEU A 22 63.94 -108.27 90.65
CA LEU A 22 63.94 -106.84 91.01
C LEU A 22 64.45 -105.95 89.85
N LYS A 23 65.45 -106.42 89.10
CA LYS A 23 65.92 -105.74 87.89
C LYS A 23 64.84 -105.71 86.81
N VAL A 24 64.11 -106.80 86.64
CA VAL A 24 62.95 -106.87 85.72
C VAL A 24 61.86 -105.90 86.17
N VAL A 25 61.49 -105.86 87.45
CA VAL A 25 60.48 -104.93 87.98
C VAL A 25 60.90 -103.48 87.80
N ARG A 26 62.17 -103.12 88.07
CA ARG A 26 62.67 -101.76 87.81
C ARG A 26 62.72 -101.41 86.33
N ALA A 27 63.05 -102.37 85.46
CA ALA A 27 63.03 -102.18 84.01
C ALA A 27 61.60 -101.98 83.50
N VAL A 28 60.63 -102.75 84.02
CA VAL A 28 59.21 -102.60 83.74
C VAL A 28 58.68 -101.28 84.27
N GLN A 29 59.04 -100.86 85.48
CA GLN A 29 58.65 -99.55 86.03
C GLN A 29 59.23 -98.38 85.22
N ARG A 30 60.47 -98.50 84.71
CA ARG A 30 61.04 -97.49 83.79
C ARG A 30 60.31 -97.45 82.45
N ALA A 31 60.05 -98.62 81.85
CA ALA A 31 59.31 -98.73 80.59
C ALA A 31 57.86 -98.25 80.72
N VAL A 32 57.21 -98.49 81.86
CA VAL A 32 55.86 -98.00 82.17
C VAL A 32 55.89 -96.50 82.53
N GLY A 33 56.94 -96.01 83.19
CA GLY A 33 57.13 -94.58 83.47
C GLY A 33 57.44 -93.74 82.22
N GLU A 34 58.02 -94.34 81.19
CA GLU A 34 58.23 -93.76 79.85
C GLU A 34 57.01 -93.95 78.92
N SER A 35 55.99 -94.70 79.37
CA SER A 35 54.75 -94.90 78.60
C SER A 35 53.73 -93.79 78.86
N VAL A 36 53.02 -93.40 77.81
CA VAL A 36 51.96 -92.38 77.88
C VAL A 36 50.90 -92.83 78.88
N LYS A 37 50.62 -92.00 79.89
CA LYS A 37 49.62 -92.32 80.89
C LYS A 37 48.22 -92.15 80.31
N ARG A 38 47.24 -92.84 80.89
CA ARG A 38 45.83 -92.68 80.53
C ARG A 38 45.35 -91.24 80.70
N GLU A 39 45.92 -90.51 81.67
CA GLU A 39 45.68 -89.09 81.92
C GLU A 39 46.17 -88.23 80.74
N ASP A 40 47.42 -88.40 80.29
CA ASP A 40 47.99 -87.69 79.12
C ASP A 40 47.15 -87.93 77.84
N PHE A 41 46.62 -89.15 77.65
CA PHE A 41 45.74 -89.47 76.52
C PHE A 41 44.35 -88.81 76.63
N LEU A 42 43.81 -88.69 77.84
CA LEU A 42 42.55 -87.98 78.10
C LEU A 42 42.72 -86.47 77.89
N GLU A 43 43.84 -85.90 78.33
CA GLU A 43 44.20 -84.50 78.05
C GLU A 43 44.36 -84.24 76.56
N LEU A 44 45.11 -85.09 75.85
CA LEU A 44 45.26 -85.01 74.40
C LEU A 44 43.90 -85.12 73.69
N LYS A 45 43.02 -86.03 74.12
CA LYS A 45 41.66 -86.15 73.59
C LYS A 45 40.84 -84.87 73.83
N GLY A 46 41.02 -84.23 74.98
CA GLY A 46 40.44 -82.93 75.30
C GLY A 46 40.90 -81.84 74.32
N VAL A 47 42.22 -81.69 74.15
CA VAL A 47 42.83 -80.73 73.20
C VAL A 47 42.36 -81.00 71.76
N VAL A 48 42.29 -82.26 71.33
CA VAL A 48 41.79 -82.62 69.98
C VAL A 48 40.31 -82.27 69.84
N SER A 49 39.50 -82.44 70.90
CA SER A 49 38.09 -82.04 70.89
C SER A 49 37.94 -80.52 70.79
N GLU A 50 38.72 -79.76 71.56
CA GLU A 50 38.74 -78.29 71.49
C GLU A 50 39.20 -77.79 70.12
N LEU A 51 40.22 -78.44 69.53
CA LEU A 51 40.68 -78.13 68.18
C LEU A 51 39.61 -78.42 67.13
N ALA A 52 38.87 -79.53 67.27
CA ALA A 52 37.76 -79.86 66.38
C ALA A 52 36.61 -78.84 66.49
N GLU A 53 36.30 -78.36 67.69
CA GLU A 53 35.33 -77.27 67.89
C GLU A 53 35.81 -75.94 67.31
N ALA A 54 37.09 -75.58 67.52
CA ALA A 54 37.70 -74.40 66.92
C ALA A 54 37.67 -74.47 65.39
N GLN A 55 37.97 -75.65 64.82
CA GLN A 55 37.93 -75.89 63.38
C GLN A 55 36.50 -75.73 62.82
N ARG A 56 35.48 -76.27 63.50
CA ARG A 56 34.07 -76.04 63.13
C ARG A 56 33.69 -74.56 63.17
N ARG A 57 34.11 -73.82 64.21
CA ARG A 57 33.86 -72.37 64.30
C ARG A 57 34.52 -71.61 63.16
N THR A 58 35.73 -71.99 62.76
CA THR A 58 36.40 -71.39 61.59
C THR A 58 35.70 -71.74 60.28
N GLU A 59 35.21 -72.97 60.10
CA GLU A 59 34.41 -73.35 58.92
C GLU A 59 33.11 -72.53 58.84
N ASP A 60 32.42 -72.33 59.96
CA ASP A 60 31.23 -71.48 60.02
C ASP A 60 31.54 -70.01 59.70
N GLN A 61 32.68 -69.49 60.17
CA GLN A 61 33.14 -68.14 59.84
C GLN A 61 33.51 -68.01 58.36
N LEU A 62 34.16 -69.02 57.78
CA LEU A 62 34.49 -69.07 56.36
C LEU A 62 33.22 -69.12 55.51
N ASN A 63 32.23 -69.93 55.87
CA ASN A 63 30.94 -69.99 55.19
C ASN A 63 30.21 -68.63 55.20
N LYS A 64 30.21 -67.94 56.35
CA LYS A 64 29.66 -66.58 56.47
C LYS A 64 30.43 -65.56 55.64
N LEU A 65 31.76 -65.69 55.56
CA LEU A 65 32.59 -64.83 54.73
C LEU A 65 32.31 -65.05 53.25
N THR A 66 32.20 -66.30 52.81
CA THR A 66 31.84 -66.66 51.43
C THR A 66 30.50 -66.04 51.03
N GLN A 67 29.47 -66.15 51.89
CA GLN A 67 28.17 -65.51 51.65
C GLN A 67 28.28 -63.98 51.50
N LYS A 68 29.05 -63.31 52.37
CA LYS A 68 29.28 -61.87 52.26
C LYS A 68 30.01 -61.48 50.98
N ILE A 69 30.95 -62.31 50.53
CA ILE A 69 31.68 -62.08 49.26
C ILE A 69 30.72 -62.22 48.07
N GLU A 70 29.82 -63.21 48.09
CA GLU A 70 28.79 -63.37 47.05
C GLU A 70 27.83 -62.16 47.03
N GLU A 71 27.35 -61.71 48.18
CA GLU A 71 26.51 -60.50 48.30
C GLU A 71 27.22 -59.24 47.77
N LEU A 72 28.51 -59.07 48.08
CA LEU A 72 29.31 -57.96 47.58
C LEU A 72 29.52 -58.04 46.07
N ALA A 73 29.74 -59.23 45.52
CA ALA A 73 29.88 -59.43 44.08
C ALA A 73 28.57 -59.10 43.34
N GLU A 74 27.42 -59.48 43.89
CA GLU A 74 26.11 -59.09 43.34
C GLU A 74 25.87 -57.58 43.43
N ALA A 75 26.21 -56.96 44.57
CA ALA A 75 26.10 -55.51 44.74
C ALA A 75 26.99 -54.78 43.72
N GLN A 76 28.22 -55.27 43.51
CA GLN A 76 29.17 -54.72 42.53
C GLN A 76 28.61 -54.80 41.10
N ARG A 77 28.07 -55.96 40.69
CA ARG A 77 27.42 -56.13 39.37
C ARG A 77 26.26 -55.14 39.19
N ARG A 78 25.41 -54.96 40.20
CA ARG A 78 24.30 -53.98 40.15
C ARG A 78 24.79 -52.54 40.02
N THR A 79 25.92 -52.19 40.63
CA THR A 79 26.54 -50.87 40.45
C THR A 79 27.12 -50.69 39.06
N GLU A 80 27.79 -51.70 38.50
CA GLU A 80 28.31 -51.68 37.12
C GLU A 80 27.16 -51.45 36.12
N GLU A 81 26.06 -52.20 36.22
CA GLU A 81 24.88 -52.00 35.37
C GLU A 81 24.27 -50.59 35.50
N ARG A 82 24.30 -49.99 36.70
CA ARG A 82 23.82 -48.62 36.92
C ARG A 82 24.75 -47.59 36.30
N LEU A 83 26.06 -47.82 36.35
CA LEU A 83 27.07 -46.96 35.73
C LEU A 83 26.96 -47.00 34.21
N ASP A 84 26.76 -48.18 33.62
CA ASP A 84 26.55 -48.33 32.17
C ASP A 84 25.30 -47.57 31.70
N LYS A 85 24.19 -47.70 32.44
CA LYS A 85 22.96 -46.94 32.17
C LYS A 85 23.17 -45.42 32.33
N LEU A 86 24.00 -44.99 33.27
CA LEU A 86 24.32 -43.59 33.46
C LEU A 86 25.17 -43.06 32.30
N ALA A 87 26.19 -43.82 31.87
CA ALA A 87 27.03 -43.48 30.72
C ALA A 87 26.18 -43.29 29.45
N GLN A 88 25.28 -44.23 29.15
CA GLN A 88 24.36 -44.11 28.03
C GLN A 88 23.46 -42.86 28.10
N ARG A 89 23.00 -42.48 29.31
CA ARG A 89 22.20 -41.26 29.49
C ARG A 89 23.04 -40.00 29.30
N VAL A 90 24.30 -40.02 29.71
CA VAL A 90 25.23 -38.90 29.50
C VAL A 90 25.51 -38.72 28.01
N ASP A 91 25.73 -39.80 27.27
CA ASP A 91 25.92 -39.76 25.82
C ASP A 91 24.69 -39.19 25.10
N GLN A 92 23.49 -39.67 25.45
CA GLN A 92 22.23 -39.13 24.91
C GLN A 92 22.03 -37.64 25.26
N LEU A 93 22.48 -37.20 26.44
CA LEU A 93 22.39 -35.80 26.84
C LEU A 93 23.36 -34.95 26.02
N ALA A 94 24.58 -35.44 25.77
CA ALA A 94 25.56 -34.76 24.93
C ALA A 94 25.01 -34.56 23.51
N GLU A 95 24.44 -35.60 22.88
CA GLU A 95 23.82 -35.48 21.56
C GLU A 95 22.68 -34.45 21.53
N ARG A 96 21.84 -34.40 22.58
CA ARG A 96 20.76 -33.40 22.67
C ARG A 96 21.29 -31.98 22.81
N VAL A 97 22.38 -31.80 23.56
CA VAL A 97 23.03 -30.49 23.71
C VAL A 97 23.61 -30.03 22.37
N ASP A 98 24.24 -30.92 21.61
CA ASP A 98 24.76 -30.60 20.27
C ASP A 98 23.64 -30.20 19.30
N GLN A 99 22.52 -30.94 19.31
CA GLN A 99 21.35 -30.60 18.50
C GLN A 99 20.74 -29.24 18.88
N LEU A 100 20.69 -28.91 20.17
CA LEU A 100 20.22 -27.61 20.64
C LEU A 100 21.17 -26.48 20.21
N ALA A 101 22.48 -26.70 20.26
CA ALA A 101 23.47 -25.73 19.80
C ALA A 101 23.35 -25.46 18.29
N GLU A 102 23.12 -26.50 17.47
CA GLU A 102 22.85 -26.33 16.05
C GLU A 102 21.53 -25.59 15.77
N ALA A 103 20.46 -25.94 16.49
CA ALA A 103 19.18 -25.26 16.37
C ALA A 103 19.29 -23.77 16.75
N GLN A 104 20.07 -23.45 17.79
CA GLN A 104 20.35 -22.08 18.20
C GLN A 104 21.11 -21.32 17.10
N ARG A 105 22.18 -21.89 16.53
CA ARG A 105 22.92 -21.27 15.42
C ARG A 105 22.03 -20.95 14.22
N LYS A 106 21.17 -21.90 13.80
CA LYS A 106 20.21 -21.68 12.71
C LYS A 106 19.20 -20.56 13.03
N THR A 107 18.85 -20.42 14.31
CA THR A 107 17.94 -19.36 14.76
C THR A 107 18.63 -18.00 14.72
N GLU A 108 19.88 -17.90 15.17
CA GLU A 108 20.69 -16.68 15.09
C GLU A 108 20.90 -16.23 13.63
N GLU A 109 21.19 -17.17 12.72
CA GLU A 109 21.29 -16.87 11.28
C GLU A 109 19.98 -16.30 10.71
N ARG A 110 18.83 -16.88 11.08
CA ARG A 110 17.52 -16.37 10.65
C ARG A 110 17.23 -14.99 11.22
N LEU A 111 17.60 -14.73 12.47
CA LEU A 111 17.44 -13.41 13.09
C LEU A 111 18.30 -12.36 12.41
N ASN A 112 19.55 -12.70 12.07
CA ASN A 112 20.44 -11.79 11.32
C ASN A 112 19.88 -11.46 9.92
N LEU A 113 19.35 -12.47 9.21
CA LEU A 113 18.69 -12.25 7.93
C LEU A 113 17.44 -11.36 8.08
N LEU A 114 16.65 -11.57 9.14
CA LEU A 114 15.48 -10.77 9.42
C LEU A 114 15.85 -9.31 9.71
N ALA A 115 16.87 -9.07 10.55
CA ALA A 115 17.39 -7.74 10.85
C ALA A 115 17.80 -7.02 9.56
N HIS A 116 18.54 -7.69 8.67
CA HIS A 116 18.92 -7.10 7.39
C HIS A 116 17.71 -6.75 6.50
N ARG A 117 16.67 -7.59 6.49
CA ARG A 117 15.42 -7.29 5.77
C ARG A 117 14.68 -6.10 6.36
N VAL A 118 14.68 -5.95 7.69
CA VAL A 118 14.08 -4.78 8.35
C VAL A 118 14.81 -3.50 7.97
N ASP A 119 16.14 -3.52 7.93
CA ASP A 119 16.95 -2.36 7.50
C ASP A 119 16.64 -1.96 6.05
N GLN A 120 16.56 -2.95 5.14
CA GLN A 120 16.18 -2.71 3.75
C GLN A 120 14.77 -2.11 3.61
N LEU A 121 13.82 -2.59 4.40
CA LEU A 121 12.46 -2.03 4.42
C LEU A 121 12.45 -0.60 4.94
N ALA A 122 13.22 -0.30 5.99
CA ALA A 122 13.34 1.05 6.52
C ALA A 122 13.94 2.03 5.49
N GLU A 123 14.96 1.61 4.73
CA GLU A 123 15.50 2.42 3.63
C GLU A 123 14.51 2.63 2.49
N ALA A 124 13.77 1.58 2.09
CA ALA A 124 12.74 1.67 1.06
C ALA A 124 11.61 2.62 1.49
N GLN A 125 11.22 2.58 2.76
CA GLN A 125 10.24 3.50 3.33
C GLN A 125 10.73 4.95 3.27
N ARG A 126 11.96 5.23 3.71
CA ARG A 126 12.55 6.60 3.61
C ARG A 126 12.55 7.13 2.18
N LYS A 127 12.95 6.31 1.21
CA LYS A 127 12.91 6.70 -0.22
C LYS A 127 11.50 6.99 -0.71
N THR A 128 10.49 6.31 -0.15
CA THR A 128 9.09 6.53 -0.49
C THR A 128 8.59 7.84 0.11
N GLU A 129 8.93 8.14 1.36
CA GLU A 129 8.63 9.41 2.03
C GLU A 129 9.23 10.60 1.25
N GLU A 130 10.51 10.53 0.87
CA GLU A 130 11.15 11.58 0.05
C GLU A 130 10.46 11.80 -1.31
N ARG A 131 9.93 10.73 -1.93
CA ARG A 131 9.19 10.84 -3.20
C ARG A 131 7.82 11.49 -2.99
N LEU A 132 7.16 11.19 -1.88
CA LEU A 132 5.88 11.80 -1.53
C LEU A 132 6.05 13.30 -1.25
N ASP A 133 7.11 13.70 -0.54
CA ASP A 133 7.40 15.13 -0.31
C ASP A 133 7.64 15.88 -1.61
N LYS A 134 8.43 15.30 -2.53
CA LYS A 134 8.64 15.87 -3.88
C LYS A 134 7.34 15.94 -4.68
N LEU A 135 6.46 14.97 -4.52
CA LEU A 135 5.15 14.97 -5.20
C LEU A 135 4.25 16.08 -4.64
N ALA A 136 4.20 16.24 -3.31
CA ALA A 136 3.44 17.31 -2.66
C ALA A 136 3.90 18.69 -3.15
N GLN A 137 5.21 18.93 -3.19
CA GLN A 137 5.77 20.19 -3.71
C GLN A 137 5.37 20.44 -5.18
N ARG A 138 5.36 19.41 -6.03
CA ARG A 138 4.92 19.54 -7.43
C ARG A 138 3.43 19.86 -7.55
N VAL A 139 2.59 19.26 -6.68
CA VAL A 139 1.16 19.55 -6.64
C VAL A 139 0.91 21.00 -6.23
N ASP A 140 1.63 21.51 -5.23
CA ASP A 140 1.52 22.91 -4.82
C ASP A 140 1.94 23.88 -5.95
N GLN A 141 3.05 23.59 -6.64
CA GLN A 141 3.49 24.36 -7.80
C GLN A 141 2.46 24.35 -8.95
N LEU A 142 1.83 23.20 -9.21
CA LEU A 142 0.76 23.10 -10.21
C LEU A 142 -0.48 23.92 -9.81
N ALA A 143 -0.86 23.89 -8.54
CA ALA A 143 -1.97 24.67 -8.03
C ALA A 143 -1.71 26.19 -8.18
N GLU A 144 -0.49 26.64 -7.90
CA GLU A 144 -0.09 28.04 -8.13
C GLU A 144 -0.10 28.42 -9.61
N ALA A 145 0.43 27.56 -10.49
CA ALA A 145 0.43 27.80 -11.93
C ALA A 145 -1.00 27.85 -12.50
N GLN A 146 -1.90 27.00 -11.98
CA GLN A 146 -3.31 27.02 -12.35
C GLN A 146 -3.97 28.34 -11.91
N ARG A 147 -3.74 28.80 -10.67
CA ARG A 147 -4.28 30.09 -10.20
C ARG A 147 -3.83 31.26 -11.08
N ARG A 148 -2.55 31.32 -11.45
CA ARG A 148 -2.02 32.34 -12.37
C ARG A 148 -2.71 32.27 -13.74
N THR A 149 -2.92 31.06 -14.26
CA THR A 149 -3.61 30.85 -15.53
C THR A 149 -5.06 31.32 -15.46
N GLU A 150 -5.77 31.03 -14.37
CA GLU A 150 -7.14 31.50 -14.14
C GLU A 150 -7.22 33.04 -14.06
N GLU A 151 -6.25 33.69 -13.44
CA GLU A 151 -6.16 35.16 -13.39
C GLU A 151 -5.90 35.77 -14.77
N GLU A 152 -4.96 35.22 -15.54
CA GLU A 152 -4.68 35.68 -16.91
C GLU A 152 -5.87 35.46 -17.84
N LEU A 153 -6.60 34.35 -17.70
CA LEU A 153 -7.83 34.11 -18.44
C LEU A 153 -8.92 35.14 -18.10
N LYS A 154 -9.09 35.52 -16.83
CA LYS A 154 -10.02 36.59 -16.44
C LYS A 154 -9.66 37.93 -17.09
N LYS A 155 -8.37 38.29 -17.10
CA LYS A 155 -7.90 39.51 -17.78
C LYS A 155 -8.17 39.46 -19.28
N LEU A 156 -7.92 38.31 -19.92
CA LEU A 156 -8.18 38.12 -21.34
C LEU A 156 -9.68 38.26 -21.67
N ILE A 157 -10.56 37.67 -20.85
CA ILE A 157 -12.02 37.80 -21.02
C ILE A 157 -12.45 39.27 -20.92
N ALA A 158 -11.91 40.02 -19.95
CA ALA A 158 -12.20 41.45 -19.81
C ALA A 158 -11.72 42.26 -21.02
N ALA A 159 -10.48 42.05 -21.48
CA ALA A 159 -9.93 42.71 -22.66
C ALA A 159 -10.71 42.36 -23.95
N HIS A 160 -11.19 41.12 -24.06
CA HIS A 160 -12.01 40.71 -25.18
C HIS A 160 -13.39 41.38 -25.17
N ALA A 161 -14.00 41.54 -23.99
CA ALA A 161 -15.26 42.28 -23.85
C ALA A 161 -15.11 43.75 -24.27
N GLU A 162 -14.04 44.41 -23.84
CA GLU A 162 -13.74 45.79 -24.24
C GLU A 162 -13.49 45.91 -25.75
N THR A 163 -12.76 44.96 -26.33
CA THR A 163 -12.53 44.92 -27.78
C THR A 163 -13.84 44.79 -28.55
N ARG A 164 -14.77 43.96 -28.06
CA ARG A 164 -16.10 43.80 -28.66
C ARG A 164 -16.91 45.10 -28.61
N GLU A 165 -16.91 45.79 -27.48
CA GLU A 165 -17.60 47.08 -27.33
C GLU A 165 -17.03 48.12 -28.30
N ARG A 166 -15.70 48.20 -28.41
CA ARG A 166 -15.03 49.09 -29.37
C ARG A 166 -15.44 48.76 -30.81
N LEU A 167 -15.47 47.47 -31.19
CA LEU A 167 -15.90 47.06 -32.52
C LEU A 167 -17.37 47.38 -32.82
N GLU A 168 -18.26 47.26 -31.83
CA GLU A 168 -19.66 47.66 -31.96
C GLU A 168 -19.75 49.17 -32.20
N SER A 169 -19.04 49.99 -31.42
CA SER A 169 -19.00 51.45 -31.63
C SER A 169 -18.45 51.87 -33.00
N MET A 170 -17.42 51.17 -33.50
CA MET A 170 -16.87 51.42 -34.84
C MET A 170 -17.85 51.03 -35.94
N SER A 171 -18.57 49.91 -35.76
CA SER A 171 -19.60 49.47 -36.71
C SER A 171 -20.74 50.48 -36.80
N ASP A 172 -21.15 51.05 -35.67
CA ASP A 172 -22.14 52.12 -35.61
C ASP A 172 -21.65 53.39 -36.32
N ALA A 173 -20.40 53.80 -36.09
CA ALA A 173 -19.81 54.98 -36.75
C ALA A 173 -19.80 54.85 -38.28
N VAL A 174 -19.40 53.69 -38.82
CA VAL A 174 -19.44 53.44 -40.27
C VAL A 174 -20.88 53.42 -40.79
N GLY A 175 -21.82 52.88 -40.01
CA GLY A 175 -23.26 52.93 -40.32
C GLY A 175 -23.78 54.36 -40.43
N TYR A 176 -23.45 55.22 -39.46
CA TYR A 176 -23.84 56.64 -39.47
C TYR A 176 -23.25 57.42 -40.64
N GLU A 177 -21.98 57.18 -40.98
CA GLU A 177 -21.35 57.82 -42.14
C GLU A 177 -22.10 57.48 -43.43
N LEU A 178 -22.44 56.20 -43.62
CA LEU A 178 -23.18 55.73 -44.79
C LEU A 178 -24.60 56.29 -44.85
N GLU A 179 -25.30 56.34 -43.71
CA GLU A 179 -26.60 57.02 -43.57
C GLU A 179 -26.51 58.51 -43.94
N ASN A 180 -25.51 59.21 -43.42
CA ASN A 180 -25.32 60.65 -43.66
C ASN A 180 -25.04 60.97 -45.12
N LYS A 181 -24.30 60.11 -45.82
CA LYS A 181 -24.12 60.21 -47.28
C LYS A 181 -25.44 59.94 -48.01
N ALA A 182 -26.19 58.92 -47.58
CA ALA A 182 -27.48 58.61 -48.17
C ALA A 182 -28.46 59.79 -48.06
N TYR A 183 -28.57 60.43 -46.90
CA TYR A 183 -29.47 61.58 -46.74
C TYR A 183 -29.15 62.75 -47.70
N ARG A 184 -27.86 62.94 -48.02
CA ARG A 184 -27.38 64.04 -48.87
C ARG A 184 -27.55 63.75 -50.36
N HIS A 185 -27.17 62.56 -50.81
CA HIS A 185 -27.01 62.27 -52.25
C HIS A 185 -28.15 61.42 -52.82
N LEU A 186 -28.84 60.62 -52.00
CA LEU A 186 -29.92 59.75 -52.47
C LEU A 186 -31.09 60.52 -53.13
N PRO A 187 -31.49 61.74 -52.70
CA PRO A 187 -32.53 62.50 -53.40
C PRO A 187 -32.24 62.70 -54.89
N HIS A 188 -31.01 63.05 -55.26
CA HIS A 188 -30.62 63.24 -56.65
C HIS A 188 -30.65 61.92 -57.43
N LEU A 189 -30.19 60.83 -56.82
CA LEU A 189 -30.19 59.50 -57.44
C LEU A 189 -31.62 58.96 -57.65
N LEU A 190 -32.53 59.21 -56.71
CA LEU A 190 -33.94 58.83 -56.83
C LEU A 190 -34.64 59.63 -57.94
N GLU A 191 -34.30 60.90 -58.09
CA GLU A 191 -34.80 61.73 -59.19
C GLU A 191 -34.26 61.24 -60.54
N ARG A 192 -32.94 61.01 -60.65
CA ARG A 192 -32.28 60.53 -61.87
C ARG A 192 -32.80 59.16 -62.33
N ASP A 193 -32.85 58.20 -61.41
CA ASP A 193 -33.07 56.79 -61.78
C ASP A 193 -34.54 56.38 -61.76
N LEU A 194 -35.35 57.05 -60.93
CA LEU A 194 -36.75 56.68 -60.71
C LEU A 194 -37.73 57.82 -61.01
N GLY A 195 -37.26 59.04 -61.29
CA GLY A 195 -38.10 60.21 -61.51
C GLY A 195 -38.83 60.68 -60.25
N ILE A 196 -38.27 60.40 -59.06
CA ILE A 196 -38.89 60.72 -57.77
C ILE A 196 -38.22 61.97 -57.20
N SER A 197 -38.98 63.06 -57.05
CA SER A 197 -38.51 64.25 -56.35
C SER A 197 -38.78 64.12 -54.86
N VAL A 198 -37.75 64.19 -54.02
CA VAL A 198 -37.88 64.06 -52.56
C VAL A 198 -38.51 65.34 -51.97
N GLU A 199 -39.59 65.17 -51.20
CA GLU A 199 -40.21 66.25 -50.45
C GLU A 199 -39.49 66.45 -49.11
N GLY A 200 -38.85 67.61 -48.94
CA GLY A 200 -38.13 67.95 -47.71
C GLY A 200 -36.78 67.25 -47.61
N ARG A 201 -36.60 66.37 -46.62
CA ARG A 201 -35.33 65.66 -46.37
C ARG A 201 -35.55 64.21 -45.98
N LEU A 202 -34.60 63.36 -46.34
CA LEU A 202 -34.50 62.00 -45.81
C LEU A 202 -33.83 62.04 -44.43
N LEU A 203 -34.32 61.23 -43.49
CA LEU A 203 -33.81 61.19 -42.12
C LEU A 203 -34.02 59.82 -41.46
N ARG A 204 -33.27 59.56 -40.39
CA ARG A 204 -33.52 58.43 -39.48
C ARG A 204 -34.77 58.70 -38.65
N LYS A 205 -35.75 57.79 -38.70
CA LYS A 205 -37.02 57.94 -37.95
C LYS A 205 -37.26 56.77 -37.00
N TYR A 206 -37.59 57.09 -35.76
CA TYR A 206 -38.18 56.13 -34.81
C TYR A 206 -39.69 56.19 -34.90
N LEU A 207 -40.32 55.04 -35.08
CA LEU A 207 -41.75 54.86 -35.20
C LEU A 207 -42.24 53.88 -34.13
N PRO A 208 -43.48 54.00 -33.62
CA PRO A 208 -44.04 53.01 -32.72
C PRO A 208 -44.00 51.61 -33.34
N GLY A 209 -43.59 50.60 -32.57
CA GLY A 209 -43.62 49.21 -32.99
C GLY A 209 -44.97 48.54 -32.76
N THR A 210 -45.05 47.24 -33.02
CA THR A 210 -46.27 46.43 -32.79
C THR A 210 -46.61 46.23 -31.31
N GLN A 211 -45.67 46.48 -30.41
CA GLN A 211 -45.86 46.36 -28.96
C GLN A 211 -45.76 47.72 -28.29
N LYS A 212 -46.65 47.99 -27.33
CA LYS A 212 -46.68 49.24 -26.57
C LYS A 212 -45.32 49.48 -25.89
N GLY A 213 -44.73 50.64 -26.13
CA GLY A 213 -43.43 51.04 -25.56
C GLY A 213 -42.20 50.55 -26.32
N ARG A 214 -42.37 49.83 -27.45
CA ARG A 214 -41.28 49.51 -28.37
C ARG A 214 -41.30 50.42 -29.58
N TYR A 215 -40.12 50.79 -30.06
CA TYR A 215 -39.95 51.58 -31.28
C TYR A 215 -39.23 50.75 -32.34
N VAL A 216 -39.58 50.97 -33.60
CA VAL A 216 -38.83 50.50 -34.75
C VAL A 216 -38.07 51.67 -35.36
N GLN A 217 -36.86 51.40 -35.82
CA GLN A 217 -36.00 52.39 -36.44
C GLN A 217 -35.90 52.11 -37.93
N VAL A 218 -36.09 53.15 -38.74
CA VAL A 218 -35.82 53.13 -40.18
C VAL A 218 -34.60 54.01 -40.42
N ASN A 219 -33.57 53.49 -41.10
CA ASN A 219 -32.37 54.26 -41.41
C ASN A 219 -32.71 55.43 -42.32
N ILE A 220 -33.40 55.19 -43.43
CA ILE A 220 -33.76 56.23 -44.39
C ILE A 220 -35.29 56.31 -44.43
N TYR A 221 -35.85 57.44 -44.02
CA TYR A 221 -37.28 57.72 -44.09
C TYR A 221 -37.50 59.09 -44.72
N GLY A 222 -38.45 59.20 -45.64
CA GLY A 222 -38.94 60.48 -46.13
C GLY A 222 -40.07 60.33 -47.14
N TRP A 223 -40.48 61.46 -47.71
CA TRP A 223 -41.57 61.52 -48.68
C TRP A 223 -41.04 61.97 -50.03
N GLY A 224 -41.70 61.57 -51.10
CA GLY A 224 -41.37 62.03 -52.45
C GLY A 224 -42.61 62.10 -53.34
N ARG A 225 -42.43 62.67 -54.53
CA ARG A 225 -43.45 62.67 -55.58
C ARG A 225 -42.92 62.10 -56.88
N LYS A 226 -43.80 61.40 -57.59
CA LYS A 226 -43.58 60.97 -58.97
C LYS A 226 -44.85 61.25 -59.75
N ASN A 227 -44.75 62.01 -60.85
CA ASN A 227 -45.91 62.37 -61.69
C ASN A 227 -47.10 62.97 -60.90
N GLY A 228 -46.84 63.69 -59.81
CA GLY A 228 -47.85 64.30 -58.93
C GLY A 228 -48.32 63.40 -57.78
N GLU A 229 -48.11 62.08 -57.84
CA GLU A 229 -48.49 61.12 -56.80
C GLU A 229 -47.47 61.12 -55.65
N LYS A 230 -47.98 61.02 -54.41
CA LYS A 230 -47.16 61.01 -53.19
C LYS A 230 -46.67 59.59 -52.91
N LEU A 231 -45.38 59.46 -52.60
CA LEU A 231 -44.71 58.20 -52.32
C LEU A 231 -43.97 58.25 -50.98
N LEU A 232 -43.98 57.14 -50.24
CA LEU A 232 -43.16 56.95 -49.05
C LEU A 232 -41.81 56.34 -49.44
N ILE A 233 -40.71 56.95 -49.02
CA ILE A 233 -39.36 56.44 -49.24
C ILE A 233 -38.86 55.83 -47.94
N LEU A 234 -38.60 54.53 -47.98
CA LEU A 234 -38.01 53.79 -46.87
C LEU A 234 -36.71 53.14 -47.33
N GLY A 235 -35.67 53.18 -46.50
CA GLY A 235 -34.43 52.52 -46.82
C GLY A 235 -33.60 52.04 -45.64
N GLU A 236 -32.75 51.06 -45.94
CA GLU A 236 -31.74 50.49 -45.06
C GLU A 236 -30.37 50.94 -45.54
N ALA A 237 -29.52 51.45 -44.64
CA ALA A 237 -28.13 51.79 -44.95
C ALA A 237 -27.21 50.82 -44.20
N LYS A 238 -26.44 50.02 -44.92
CA LYS A 238 -25.56 49.01 -44.31
C LYS A 238 -24.34 48.69 -45.16
N THR A 239 -23.17 48.57 -44.55
CA THR A 239 -21.90 48.26 -45.25
C THR A 239 -21.99 47.04 -46.16
N SER A 240 -22.61 45.96 -45.68
CA SER A 240 -22.92 44.77 -46.47
C SER A 240 -24.32 44.27 -46.19
N LEU A 241 -24.99 43.75 -47.22
CA LEU A 241 -26.36 43.26 -47.13
C LEU A 241 -26.43 41.74 -47.27
N SER A 242 -27.19 41.09 -46.38
CA SER A 242 -27.52 39.65 -46.44
C SER A 242 -29.01 39.42 -46.77
N LYS A 243 -29.37 38.23 -47.27
CA LYS A 243 -30.79 37.85 -47.52
C LYS A 243 -31.65 37.97 -46.25
N ARG A 244 -31.09 37.70 -45.07
CA ARG A 244 -31.81 37.87 -43.79
C ARG A 244 -32.13 39.33 -43.51
N GLU A 245 -31.20 40.23 -43.82
CA GLU A 245 -31.38 41.67 -43.65
C GLU A 245 -32.38 42.25 -44.64
N VAL A 246 -32.31 41.84 -45.91
CA VAL A 246 -33.34 42.20 -46.91
C VAL A 246 -34.73 41.83 -46.38
N ASN A 247 -34.90 40.61 -45.88
CA ASN A 247 -36.19 40.16 -45.34
C ASN A 247 -36.62 40.95 -44.09
N ARG A 248 -35.69 41.31 -43.20
CA ARG A 248 -36.00 42.16 -42.04
C ARG A 248 -36.43 43.55 -42.48
N PHE A 249 -35.70 44.16 -43.39
CA PHE A 249 -36.02 45.47 -43.96
C PHE A 249 -37.39 45.46 -44.65
N LEU A 250 -37.71 44.43 -45.45
CA LEU A 250 -39.02 44.32 -46.08
C LEU A 250 -40.17 44.21 -45.07
N LYS A 251 -39.98 43.46 -43.98
CA LYS A 251 -40.98 43.37 -42.90
C LYS A 251 -41.16 44.72 -42.21
N LEU A 252 -40.06 45.42 -41.93
CA LEU A 252 -40.08 46.76 -41.37
C LEU A 252 -40.78 47.74 -42.31
N ALA A 253 -40.45 47.73 -43.60
CA ALA A 253 -41.03 48.59 -44.61
C ALA A 253 -42.56 48.40 -44.67
N ARG A 254 -43.04 47.16 -44.71
CA ARG A 254 -44.49 46.87 -44.69
C ARG A 254 -45.17 47.40 -43.43
N LEU A 255 -44.55 47.20 -42.26
CA LEU A 255 -45.10 47.71 -40.99
C LEU A 255 -45.24 49.24 -41.04
N VAL A 256 -44.20 49.92 -41.48
CA VAL A 256 -44.14 51.39 -41.54
C VAL A 256 -45.07 51.94 -42.61
N SER A 257 -45.13 51.34 -43.80
CA SER A 257 -46.08 51.73 -44.85
C SER A 257 -47.52 51.66 -44.36
N SER A 258 -47.91 50.56 -43.69
CA SER A 258 -49.25 50.41 -43.12
C SER A 258 -49.56 51.46 -42.04
N MET A 259 -48.57 51.83 -41.22
CA MET A 259 -48.74 52.87 -40.18
C MET A 259 -48.94 54.26 -40.79
N GLU A 260 -48.24 54.54 -41.90
CA GLU A 260 -48.34 55.82 -42.62
C GLU A 260 -49.51 55.83 -43.63
N GLY A 261 -50.31 54.76 -43.69
CA GLY A 261 -51.49 54.65 -44.55
C GLY A 261 -51.17 54.49 -46.04
N MET A 262 -49.96 54.07 -46.39
CA MET A 262 -49.49 53.92 -47.77
C MET A 262 -49.56 52.47 -48.23
N LYS A 263 -49.94 52.25 -49.48
CA LYS A 263 -49.91 50.92 -50.10
C LYS A 263 -48.47 50.51 -50.43
N GLU A 264 -48.28 49.22 -50.73
CA GLU A 264 -46.95 48.69 -51.04
C GLU A 264 -46.39 49.29 -52.35
N GLU A 265 -47.25 49.59 -53.32
CA GLU A 265 -46.91 50.23 -54.59
C GLU A 265 -46.55 51.72 -54.43
N GLU A 266 -47.08 52.36 -53.38
CA GLU A 266 -46.82 53.75 -53.01
C GLU A 266 -45.56 53.88 -52.13
N THR A 267 -44.87 52.76 -51.87
CA THR A 267 -43.66 52.70 -51.04
C THR A 267 -42.43 52.32 -51.86
N VAL A 268 -41.49 53.26 -51.93
CA VAL A 268 -40.19 53.07 -52.57
C VAL A 268 -39.20 52.52 -51.53
N LYS A 269 -38.64 51.35 -51.83
CA LYS A 269 -37.75 50.61 -50.93
C LYS A 269 -36.33 50.69 -51.44
N VAL A 270 -35.42 51.21 -50.62
CA VAL A 270 -34.03 51.46 -50.99
C VAL A 270 -33.07 50.75 -50.06
N ALA A 271 -31.97 50.22 -50.58
CA ALA A 271 -30.85 49.77 -49.78
C ALA A 271 -29.59 50.50 -50.23
N VAL A 272 -28.91 51.16 -49.30
CA VAL A 272 -27.62 51.80 -49.53
C VAL A 272 -26.54 50.90 -48.95
N VAL A 273 -25.62 50.43 -49.80
CA VAL A 273 -24.60 49.44 -49.41
C VAL A 273 -23.20 49.80 -49.88
N HIS A 274 -22.15 49.37 -49.17
CA HIS A 274 -20.79 49.46 -49.72
C HIS A 274 -20.50 48.27 -50.64
N THR A 275 -20.94 47.07 -50.23
CA THR A 275 -20.78 45.83 -51.00
C THR A 275 -21.99 44.91 -50.85
N VAL A 276 -22.25 44.08 -51.85
CA VAL A 276 -23.29 43.06 -51.83
C VAL A 276 -22.87 41.91 -52.73
N VAL A 277 -23.13 40.67 -52.28
CA VAL A 277 -22.84 39.48 -53.09
C VAL A 277 -23.92 39.35 -54.19
N PRO A 278 -23.59 38.96 -55.44
CA PRO A 278 -24.54 38.96 -56.56
C PRO A 278 -25.87 38.24 -56.31
N ASP A 279 -25.85 37.11 -55.58
CA ASP A 279 -27.06 36.36 -55.21
C ASP A 279 -27.99 37.16 -54.26
N VAL A 280 -27.42 37.96 -53.36
CA VAL A 280 -28.21 38.84 -52.49
C VAL A 280 -28.73 40.06 -53.24
N GLU A 281 -27.94 40.61 -54.15
CA GLU A 281 -28.35 41.73 -55.02
C GLU A 281 -29.53 41.34 -55.90
N ALA A 282 -29.44 40.19 -56.59
CA ALA A 282 -30.51 39.64 -57.40
C ALA A 282 -31.78 39.42 -56.57
N TYR A 283 -31.64 38.83 -55.37
CA TYR A 283 -32.76 38.61 -54.46
C TYR A 283 -33.42 39.93 -53.99
N ALA A 284 -32.64 40.93 -53.62
CA ALA A 284 -33.16 42.23 -53.19
C ALA A 284 -33.92 42.93 -54.33
N ARG A 285 -33.36 42.90 -55.55
CA ARG A 285 -34.00 43.45 -56.75
C ARG A 285 -35.30 42.74 -57.10
N GLU A 286 -35.33 41.40 -57.02
CA GLU A 286 -36.54 40.59 -57.22
C GLU A 286 -37.65 41.00 -56.24
N LYS A 287 -37.29 41.34 -55.00
CA LYS A 287 -38.23 41.84 -53.97
C LYS A 287 -38.55 43.33 -54.07
N GLY A 288 -38.14 44.00 -55.15
CA GLY A 288 -38.43 45.40 -55.41
C GLY A 288 -37.60 46.39 -54.60
N VAL A 289 -36.48 45.96 -54.00
CA VAL A 289 -35.55 46.86 -53.31
C VAL A 289 -34.55 47.42 -54.32
N LYS A 290 -34.47 48.74 -54.42
CA LYS A 290 -33.47 49.43 -55.24
C LYS A 290 -32.18 49.58 -54.46
N ILE A 291 -31.07 49.11 -55.04
CA ILE A 291 -29.76 49.15 -54.41
C ILE A 291 -28.98 50.32 -54.98
N TYR A 292 -28.40 51.12 -54.10
CA TYR A 292 -27.41 52.14 -54.40
C TYR A 292 -26.12 51.84 -53.65
N TRP A 293 -24.99 52.07 -54.29
CA TRP A 293 -23.70 51.83 -53.67
C TRP A 293 -23.19 53.08 -52.97
N SER A 294 -22.35 52.90 -51.95
CA SER A 294 -21.79 54.01 -51.18
C SER A 294 -20.97 54.98 -52.04
N TYR A 295 -20.40 54.48 -53.14
CA TYR A 295 -19.63 55.27 -54.11
C TYR A 295 -20.52 55.95 -55.17
N ASP A 296 -21.83 55.65 -55.21
CA ASP A 296 -22.80 56.44 -55.98
C ASP A 296 -23.20 57.72 -55.23
N LEU A 297 -22.87 57.82 -53.93
CA LEU A 297 -23.23 58.91 -53.02
C LEU A 297 -22.10 59.94 -52.85
N GLU A 298 -21.41 60.23 -53.94
CA GLU A 298 -20.30 61.20 -54.02
C GLU A 298 -20.67 62.41 -54.89
#